data_AF-A0A2J8QS13-F1
#
_entry.id   AF-A0A2J8QS13-F1
#
_cell.length_a   1.000
_cell.length_b   1.000
_cell.length_c   1.000
_cell.angle_alpha   90.00
_cell.angle_beta   90.00
_cell.angle_gamma   90.00
#
_symmetry.space_group_name_H-M   'P 1'
#
loop_
_entity.id
_entity.type
_entity.pdbx_description
1 polymer ?
#
loop_
_entity_poly.entity_id
_entity_poly.type
_entity_poly.pdbx_seq_one_letter_code
_entity_poly.pdbx_strand_id
1 'polypeptide(L)'
;MGRRLKGARRLKLSPLRSLRKGPGLLSPPSASPVPTPAVSRTLLGNFEESLLRGRFAPSGHIEGFTAEIGASGSYCPQHVTLPVTVTFFDVSEQNAPAPFLGIVDLNPLGRKGYSVPKVGTVQVTLFNPNQTVVKMFLVTFDFSDMPAAHMTFLRHRLFLVPVGEEGNANPTHRLLCYLLHLRFRSSRSGRLSLHGDIRLLFSRRSLELDTGLPYELQAVTEAPHNPRYSPLP
;
A
#
# COMPACT_ATOMS: atom_id res chain seq x y z
N MET A 1 -47.06 -14.36 -58.83
CA MET A 1 -47.72 -13.04 -58.68
C MET A 1 -46.81 -12.14 -57.84
N GLY A 2 -46.24 -11.09 -58.45
CA GLY A 2 -45.58 -9.93 -57.81
C GLY A 2 -44.18 -10.16 -57.19
N ARG A 3 -43.25 -9.20 -57.18
CA ARG A 3 -43.05 -7.91 -57.87
C ARG A 3 -41.56 -7.55 -57.72
N ARG A 4 -41.11 -6.63 -58.57
CA ARG A 4 -39.72 -6.28 -58.95
C ARG A 4 -39.25 -5.00 -58.23
N LEU A 5 -37.93 -4.74 -58.31
CA LEU A 5 -37.18 -3.46 -58.19
C LEU A 5 -36.81 -3.03 -56.75
N LYS A 6 -35.71 -2.32 -56.45
CA LYS A 6 -34.39 -1.95 -57.02
C LYS A 6 -33.77 -1.04 -55.93
N GLY A 7 -32.44 -0.97 -55.80
CA GLY A 7 -31.83 0.26 -55.23
C GLY A 7 -30.52 0.11 -54.46
N ALA A 8 -29.42 -0.16 -55.16
CA ALA A 8 -28.07 0.07 -54.63
C ALA A 8 -27.70 1.56 -54.74
N ARG A 9 -27.05 2.13 -53.72
CA ARG A 9 -26.20 3.34 -53.87
C ARG A 9 -24.93 3.22 -53.03
N ARG A 10 -23.89 2.77 -53.72
CA ARG A 10 -22.47 2.84 -53.36
C ARG A 10 -21.99 4.26 -53.65
N LEU A 11 -21.60 5.03 -52.64
CA LEU A 11 -20.98 6.34 -52.85
C LEU A 11 -19.50 6.16 -53.16
N LYS A 12 -19.16 6.33 -54.44
CA LYS A 12 -17.82 6.55 -54.98
C LYS A 12 -17.48 8.03 -54.80
N LEU A 13 -16.32 8.33 -54.22
CA LEU A 13 -15.67 9.63 -54.37
C LEU A 13 -14.41 9.43 -55.23
N SER A 14 -14.35 10.17 -56.32
CA SER A 14 -13.28 10.21 -57.31
C SER A 14 -12.19 11.24 -56.93
N PRO A 15 -10.93 11.07 -57.39
CA PRO A 15 -9.81 11.91 -57.01
C PRO A 15 -9.62 13.09 -57.99
N LEU A 16 -9.12 14.23 -57.50
CA LEU A 16 -8.59 15.31 -58.33
C LEU A 16 -7.18 15.70 -57.90
N ARG A 17 -6.34 15.86 -58.92
CA ARG A 17 -4.88 16.06 -58.90
C ARG A 17 -4.50 17.52 -58.57
N SER A 18 -3.44 17.65 -57.76
CA SER A 18 -2.21 18.43 -57.99
C SER A 18 -2.27 19.91 -58.43
N LEU A 19 -1.64 20.78 -57.62
CA LEU A 19 -0.38 21.53 -57.90
C LEU A 19 -0.47 22.98 -57.39
N ARG A 20 0.46 23.39 -56.50
CA ARG A 20 1.21 24.68 -56.58
C ARG A 20 2.22 24.82 -55.43
N LYS A 21 3.49 24.99 -55.81
CA LYS A 21 4.64 25.43 -55.02
C LYS A 21 4.57 26.94 -54.79
N GLY A 22 5.00 27.42 -53.61
CA GLY A 22 5.30 28.82 -53.29
C GLY A 22 5.80 28.98 -51.85
N PRO A 23 6.65 29.96 -51.52
CA PRO A 23 7.80 29.73 -50.63
C PRO A 23 7.66 30.25 -49.18
N GLY A 24 8.34 29.53 -48.28
CA GLY A 24 9.08 29.99 -47.10
C GLY A 24 8.47 31.06 -46.18
N LEU A 25 7.96 30.62 -45.02
CA LEU A 25 8.08 31.35 -43.75
C LEU A 25 8.19 30.34 -42.58
N LEU A 26 9.43 30.20 -42.09
CA LEU A 26 9.89 29.88 -40.74
C LEU A 26 8.99 29.00 -39.83
N SER A 27 9.34 27.73 -39.74
CA SER A 27 8.99 26.84 -38.62
C SER A 27 9.77 27.25 -37.36
N PRO A 28 9.14 27.38 -36.18
CA PRO A 28 9.91 27.38 -34.93
C PRO A 28 10.41 25.95 -34.66
N PRO A 29 11.63 25.80 -34.11
CA PRO A 29 12.20 24.49 -33.88
C PRO A 29 11.38 23.72 -32.83
N SER A 30 11.24 22.43 -33.10
CA SER A 30 10.82 21.40 -32.17
C SER A 30 11.35 21.68 -30.76
N ALA A 31 10.44 22.03 -29.85
CA ALA A 31 10.72 21.99 -28.43
C ALA A 31 11.01 20.52 -28.11
N SER A 32 12.30 20.20 -27.98
CA SER A 32 12.76 19.02 -27.25
C SER A 32 11.95 18.93 -25.95
N PRO A 33 11.37 17.77 -25.61
CA PRO A 33 10.73 17.63 -24.31
C PRO A 33 11.79 17.98 -23.28
N VAL A 34 11.61 19.13 -22.61
CA VAL A 34 12.39 19.49 -21.45
C VAL A 34 12.25 18.28 -20.54
N PRO A 35 13.35 17.59 -20.16
CA PRO A 35 13.26 16.60 -19.12
C PRO A 35 12.76 17.37 -17.91
N THR A 36 11.47 17.26 -17.63
CA THR A 36 10.95 17.54 -16.30
C THR A 36 11.86 16.73 -15.39
N PRO A 37 12.46 17.34 -14.36
CA PRO A 37 13.33 16.59 -13.49
C PRO A 37 12.46 15.46 -12.97
N ALA A 38 12.77 14.24 -13.43
CA ALA A 38 12.28 13.04 -12.80
C ALA A 38 12.59 13.30 -11.33
N VAL A 39 11.55 13.30 -10.50
CA VAL A 39 11.73 13.47 -9.08
C VAL A 39 12.34 12.16 -8.59
N SER A 40 13.59 11.87 -8.99
CA SER A 40 14.62 11.42 -8.10
C SER A 40 14.77 12.52 -7.04
N ARG A 41 13.73 12.71 -6.21
CA ARG A 41 13.98 13.10 -4.83
C ARG A 41 14.90 12.00 -4.37
N THR A 42 16.18 12.30 -4.29
CA THR A 42 17.20 11.53 -3.61
C THR A 42 16.62 11.15 -2.25
N LEU A 43 15.90 10.02 -2.22
CA LEU A 43 15.30 9.46 -1.02
C LEU A 43 16.50 8.96 -0.23
N LEU A 44 17.01 9.82 0.64
CA LEU A 44 17.97 9.41 1.65
C LEU A 44 17.19 8.57 2.68
N GLY A 45 16.97 7.29 2.37
CA GLY A 45 16.24 6.34 3.20
C GLY A 45 15.11 5.59 2.47
N ASN A 46 14.48 4.64 3.16
CA ASN A 46 13.41 3.82 2.60
C ASN A 46 12.11 4.65 2.43
N PHE A 47 11.52 4.68 1.22
CA PHE A 47 10.25 5.37 0.91
C PHE A 47 9.14 5.01 1.90
N GLU A 48 9.01 3.72 2.22
CA GLU A 48 8.04 3.19 3.17
C GLU A 48 8.15 3.87 4.54
N GLU A 49 9.37 4.05 5.02
CA GLU A 49 9.63 4.63 6.33
C GLU A 49 9.27 6.12 6.34
N SER A 50 9.53 6.82 5.25
CA SER A 50 9.15 8.22 5.10
C SER A 50 7.63 8.40 5.03
N LEU A 51 6.93 7.48 4.34
CA LEU A 51 5.47 7.47 4.28
C LEU A 51 4.86 7.14 5.64
N LEU A 52 5.35 6.08 6.31
CA LEU A 52 4.92 5.74 7.66
C LEU A 52 5.17 6.87 8.63
N ARG A 53 6.26 7.63 8.52
CA ARG A 53 6.55 8.77 9.42
C ARG A 53 5.79 10.05 9.06
N GLY A 54 4.92 10.03 8.05
CA GLY A 54 4.12 11.21 7.65
C GLY A 54 4.97 12.31 7.03
N ARG A 55 6.08 11.97 6.37
CA ARG A 55 6.98 12.95 5.71
C ARG A 55 6.50 13.36 4.31
N PHE A 56 5.39 12.80 3.83
CA PHE A 56 4.78 13.14 2.54
C PHE A 56 3.44 13.83 2.76
N ALA A 57 3.15 14.83 1.94
CA ALA A 57 1.83 15.44 1.89
C ALA A 57 0.86 14.47 1.19
N PRO A 58 -0.28 14.12 1.79
CA PRO A 58 -1.27 13.28 1.15
C PRO A 58 -1.91 14.01 -0.04
N SER A 59 -2.26 13.26 -1.08
CA SER A 59 -3.01 13.77 -2.24
C SER A 59 -4.51 13.87 -1.94
N GLY A 60 -5.01 13.10 -0.96
CA GLY A 60 -6.38 13.18 -0.48
C GLY A 60 -6.66 12.10 0.58
N HIS A 61 -7.91 12.05 1.05
CA HIS A 61 -8.40 11.07 2.02
C HIS A 61 -9.67 10.36 1.52
N ILE A 62 -9.93 9.18 2.08
CA ILE A 62 -11.11 8.37 1.81
C ILE A 62 -11.74 7.96 3.13
N GLU A 63 -13.03 8.21 3.27
CA GLU A 63 -13.81 7.87 4.47
C GLU A 63 -14.49 6.50 4.35
N GLY A 64 -15.00 6.00 5.47
CA GLY A 64 -15.83 4.79 5.53
C GLY A 64 -15.07 3.47 5.71
N PHE A 65 -13.74 3.48 5.65
CA PHE A 65 -12.95 2.29 5.99
C PHE A 65 -13.02 2.00 7.49
N THR A 66 -13.04 0.71 7.83
CA THR A 66 -13.01 0.22 9.21
C THR A 66 -11.97 -0.90 9.34
N ALA A 67 -11.43 -1.08 10.55
CA ALA A 67 -10.52 -2.16 10.86
C ALA A 67 -11.01 -2.92 12.09
N GLU A 68 -11.18 -4.23 11.95
CA GLU A 68 -11.39 -5.13 13.08
C GLU A 68 -10.03 -5.60 13.60
N ILE A 69 -9.83 -5.48 14.90
CA ILE A 69 -8.61 -5.89 15.61
C ILE A 69 -8.98 -7.01 16.57
N GLY A 70 -8.31 -8.13 16.42
CA GLY A 70 -8.41 -9.30 17.29
C GLY A 70 -7.04 -9.74 17.79
N ALA A 71 -7.01 -10.45 18.91
CA ALA A 71 -5.81 -11.17 19.33
C ALA A 71 -6.18 -12.51 19.99
N SER A 72 -5.23 -13.44 19.97
CA SER A 72 -5.37 -14.76 20.58
C SER A 72 -4.03 -15.24 21.13
N GLY A 73 -4.04 -16.10 22.14
CA GLY A 73 -2.86 -16.61 22.84
C GLY A 73 -3.27 -17.25 24.16
N SER A 74 -2.63 -16.90 25.27
CA SER A 74 -3.05 -17.36 26.61
C SER A 74 -4.45 -16.91 27.03
N TYR A 75 -4.98 -15.90 26.36
CA TYR A 75 -6.38 -15.46 26.42
C TYR A 75 -6.73 -14.80 25.08
N CYS A 76 -8.03 -14.66 24.81
CA CYS A 76 -8.56 -14.03 23.59
C CYS A 76 -9.33 -12.76 24.00
N PRO A 77 -8.72 -11.56 23.88
CA PRO A 77 -9.44 -10.31 24.08
C PRO A 77 -10.61 -10.19 23.10
N GLN A 78 -11.67 -9.49 23.52
CA GLN A 78 -12.79 -9.19 22.64
C GLN A 78 -12.31 -8.42 21.40
N HIS A 79 -12.83 -8.77 20.22
CA HIS A 79 -12.52 -8.04 18.99
C HIS A 79 -13.09 -6.62 19.07
N VAL A 80 -12.38 -5.66 18.49
CA VAL A 80 -12.82 -4.27 18.41
C VAL A 80 -12.77 -3.79 16.97
N THR A 81 -13.80 -3.06 16.56
CA THR A 81 -13.85 -2.45 15.22
C THR A 81 -13.71 -0.95 15.37
N LEU A 82 -12.73 -0.38 14.68
CA LEU A 82 -12.40 1.05 14.73
C LEU A 82 -12.41 1.66 13.33
N PRO A 83 -12.74 2.96 13.20
CA PRO A 83 -12.63 3.65 11.92
C PRO A 83 -11.17 3.76 11.47
N VAL A 84 -10.95 3.77 10.15
CA VAL A 84 -9.63 3.94 9.55
C VAL A 84 -9.61 5.24 8.76
N THR A 85 -8.68 6.13 9.09
CA THR A 85 -8.37 7.29 8.25
C THR A 85 -7.47 6.83 7.12
N VAL A 86 -8.01 6.77 5.90
CA VAL A 86 -7.25 6.37 4.70
C VAL A 86 -6.83 7.61 3.93
N THR A 87 -5.54 7.74 3.65
CA THR A 87 -4.97 8.75 2.75
C THR A 87 -4.31 8.08 1.56
N PHE A 88 -4.26 8.75 0.41
CA PHE A 88 -3.58 8.26 -0.77
C PHE A 88 -2.51 9.25 -1.24
N PHE A 89 -1.49 8.72 -1.89
CA PHE A 89 -0.35 9.49 -2.38
C PHE A 89 -0.19 9.26 -3.88
N ASP A 90 -0.20 10.34 -4.65
CA ASP A 90 0.16 10.31 -6.07
C ASP A 90 1.68 10.25 -6.19
N VAL A 91 2.20 9.04 -6.45
CA VAL A 91 3.63 8.83 -6.66
C VAL A 91 3.85 8.84 -8.16
N SER A 92 4.47 9.90 -8.69
CA SER A 92 4.64 10.15 -10.12
C SER A 92 5.64 9.22 -10.83
N GLU A 93 5.95 8.06 -10.26
CA GLU A 93 6.86 7.08 -10.86
C GLU A 93 6.07 6.11 -11.73
N GLN A 94 6.53 5.98 -12.99
CA GLN A 94 5.93 5.18 -14.05
C GLN A 94 5.34 3.87 -13.53
N ASN A 95 4.00 3.75 -13.64
CA ASN A 95 3.23 2.54 -13.36
C ASN A 95 3.17 2.01 -11.91
N ALA A 96 3.72 2.71 -10.91
CA ALA A 96 3.55 2.30 -9.52
C ALA A 96 2.12 2.66 -9.02
N PRO A 97 1.37 1.74 -8.39
CA PRO A 97 0.07 2.08 -7.83
C PRO A 97 0.22 3.08 -6.69
N ALA A 98 -0.65 4.10 -6.65
CA ALA A 98 -0.73 5.04 -5.53
C ALA A 98 -0.91 4.27 -4.21
N PRO A 99 0.03 4.36 -3.25
CA PRO A 99 -0.09 3.67 -1.98
C PRO A 99 -1.17 4.35 -1.13
N PHE A 100 -2.05 3.54 -0.53
CA PHE A 100 -2.99 3.97 0.50
C PHE A 100 -2.36 3.76 1.87
N LEU A 101 -2.40 4.80 2.72
CA LEU A 101 -2.06 4.72 4.13
C LEU A 101 -3.33 4.77 4.97
N GLY A 102 -3.66 3.65 5.61
CA GLY A 102 -4.68 3.56 6.64
C GLY A 102 -4.07 3.78 8.02
N ILE A 103 -4.68 4.67 8.82
CA ILE A 103 -4.32 4.88 10.22
C ILE A 103 -5.53 4.54 11.08
N VAL A 104 -5.34 3.63 12.04
CA VAL A 104 -6.35 3.26 13.03
C VAL A 104 -5.91 3.85 14.37
N ASP A 105 -6.65 4.83 14.88
CA ASP A 105 -6.39 5.42 16.19
C ASP A 105 -6.92 4.50 17.30
N LEU A 106 -6.05 4.13 18.25
CA LEU A 106 -6.40 3.29 19.41
C LEU A 106 -6.81 4.11 20.64
N ASN A 107 -6.72 5.45 20.59
CA ASN A 107 -7.15 6.32 21.69
C ASN A 107 -8.60 6.11 22.16
N PRO A 108 -9.59 5.77 21.30
CA PRO A 108 -10.95 5.47 21.75
C PRO A 108 -11.05 4.29 22.72
N LEU A 109 -10.06 3.39 22.74
CA LEU A 109 -9.98 2.27 23.69
C LEU A 109 -9.43 2.69 25.07
N GLY A 110 -9.12 3.98 25.23
CA GLY A 110 -8.57 4.58 26.43
C GLY A 110 -7.05 4.43 26.54
N ARG A 111 -6.49 4.95 27.65
CA ARG A 111 -5.02 5.05 27.85
C ARG A 111 -4.28 3.72 27.77
N LYS A 112 -4.96 2.60 28.01
CA LYS A 112 -4.37 1.25 27.95
C LYS A 112 -4.22 0.74 26.52
N GLY A 113 -5.01 1.24 25.57
CA GLY A 113 -5.08 0.72 24.20
C GLY A 113 -5.72 -0.68 24.17
N TYR A 114 -5.37 -1.48 23.17
CA TYR A 114 -5.92 -2.83 22.98
C TYR A 114 -5.07 -3.89 23.70
N SER A 115 -5.61 -4.56 24.72
CA SER A 115 -4.88 -5.58 25.48
C SER A 115 -4.59 -6.82 24.62
N VAL A 116 -3.38 -7.37 24.72
CA VAL A 116 -2.97 -8.58 23.99
C VAL A 116 -2.18 -9.54 24.91
N PRO A 117 -2.22 -10.87 24.69
CA PRO A 117 -1.37 -11.80 25.43
C PRO A 117 0.11 -11.52 25.17
N LYS A 118 1.02 -11.99 26.03
CA LYS A 118 2.46 -11.80 25.82
C LYS A 118 3.02 -12.60 24.64
N VAL A 119 2.38 -13.73 24.33
CA VAL A 119 2.69 -14.60 23.19
C VAL A 119 1.37 -14.93 22.52
N GLY A 120 1.33 -14.85 21.20
CA GLY A 120 0.09 -15.06 20.49
C GLY A 120 0.09 -14.56 19.06
N THR A 121 -1.11 -14.25 18.59
CA THR A 121 -1.34 -13.75 17.23
C THR A 121 -2.23 -12.52 17.30
N VAL A 122 -1.86 -11.47 16.56
CA VAL A 122 -2.74 -10.32 16.29
C VAL A 122 -3.37 -10.51 14.91
N GLN A 123 -4.68 -10.34 14.84
CA GLN A 123 -5.45 -10.28 13.61
C GLN A 123 -5.86 -8.83 13.35
N VAL A 124 -5.62 -8.34 12.15
CA VAL A 124 -6.14 -7.03 11.70
C VAL A 124 -6.84 -7.24 10.36
N THR A 125 -8.14 -6.97 10.31
CA THR A 125 -8.95 -7.08 9.10
C THR A 125 -9.39 -5.71 8.65
N LEU A 126 -8.94 -5.27 7.48
CA LEU A 126 -9.32 -4.00 6.86
C LEU A 126 -10.55 -4.20 5.98
N PHE A 127 -11.58 -3.39 6.21
CA PHE A 127 -12.81 -3.35 5.43
C PHE A 127 -12.91 -2.04 4.65
N ASN A 128 -13.41 -2.13 3.42
CA ASN A 128 -13.75 -0.95 2.63
C ASN A 128 -15.10 -0.34 3.09
N PRO A 129 -15.51 0.83 2.56
CA PRO A 129 -16.79 1.45 2.91
C PRO A 129 -18.02 0.57 2.65
N ASN A 130 -17.91 -0.37 1.70
CA ASN A 130 -18.94 -1.34 1.39
C ASN A 130 -18.89 -2.59 2.31
N GLN A 131 -18.15 -2.53 3.42
CA GLN A 131 -17.97 -3.63 4.38
C GLN A 131 -17.38 -4.92 3.78
N THR A 132 -16.67 -4.80 2.65
CA THR A 132 -15.95 -5.91 2.04
C THR A 132 -14.53 -5.96 2.58
N VAL A 133 -14.05 -7.18 2.88
CA VAL A 133 -12.67 -7.39 3.33
C VAL A 133 -11.69 -7.02 2.21
N VAL A 134 -10.83 -6.05 2.49
CA VAL A 134 -9.71 -5.65 1.63
C VAL A 134 -8.51 -6.53 1.91
N LYS A 135 -8.16 -6.69 3.20
CA LYS A 135 -7.03 -7.52 3.62
C LYS A 135 -7.18 -7.96 5.06
N MET A 136 -6.94 -9.24 5.30
CA MET A 136 -6.72 -9.82 6.62
C MET A 136 -5.22 -10.04 6.84
N PHE A 137 -4.71 -9.52 7.95
CA PHE A 137 -3.36 -9.74 8.42
C PHE A 137 -3.40 -10.65 9.64
N LEU A 138 -2.50 -11.64 9.66
CA LEU A 138 -2.32 -12.55 10.78
C LEU A 138 -0.84 -12.52 11.19
N VAL A 139 -0.54 -11.90 12.34
CA VAL A 139 0.84 -11.67 12.79
C VAL A 139 1.08 -12.37 14.11
N THR A 140 1.89 -13.42 14.09
CA THR A 140 2.37 -14.11 15.28
C THR A 140 3.47 -13.30 15.96
N PHE A 141 3.48 -13.30 17.30
CA PHE A 141 4.48 -12.57 18.08
C PHE A 141 4.79 -13.28 19.40
N ASP A 142 6.00 -13.05 19.90
CA ASP A 142 6.46 -13.49 21.22
C ASP A 142 7.20 -12.33 21.89
N PHE A 143 6.58 -11.78 22.93
CA PHE A 143 7.14 -10.76 23.82
C PHE A 143 7.09 -11.22 25.28
N SER A 144 7.24 -12.54 25.51
CA SER A 144 7.33 -13.13 26.85
C SER A 144 8.46 -12.50 27.68
N ASP A 145 9.59 -12.22 27.04
CA ASP A 145 10.80 -11.61 27.59
C ASP A 145 10.74 -10.08 27.72
N MET A 146 9.66 -9.42 27.26
CA MET A 146 9.54 -7.97 27.33
C MET A 146 9.44 -7.48 28.79
N PRO A 147 10.37 -6.60 29.25
CA PRO A 147 10.32 -6.03 30.60
C PRO A 147 9.11 -5.11 30.81
N ALA A 148 8.78 -4.81 32.06
CA ALA A 148 7.72 -3.84 32.39
C ALA A 148 8.10 -2.42 31.95
N ALA A 149 7.09 -1.59 31.64
CA ALA A 149 7.28 -0.20 31.22
C ALA A 149 8.23 -0.02 30.01
N HIS A 150 8.13 -0.90 29.03
CA HIS A 150 8.86 -0.83 27.76
C HIS A 150 7.90 -0.75 26.59
N MET A 151 8.42 -0.40 25.42
CA MET A 151 7.72 -0.41 24.14
C MET A 151 8.58 -1.04 23.04
N THR A 152 7.90 -1.52 22.01
CA THR A 152 8.51 -2.01 20.77
C THR A 152 7.48 -1.93 19.64
N PHE A 153 7.83 -2.37 18.45
CA PHE A 153 6.90 -2.48 17.34
C PHE A 153 7.16 -3.74 16.52
N LEU A 154 6.13 -4.18 15.78
CA LEU A 154 6.27 -5.15 14.69
C LEU A 154 5.92 -4.48 13.37
N ARG A 155 6.66 -4.84 12.34
CA ARG A 155 6.35 -4.54 10.94
C ARG A 155 6.15 -5.85 10.20
N HIS A 156 4.94 -6.08 9.74
CA HIS A 156 4.61 -7.22 8.89
C HIS A 156 4.46 -6.72 7.46
N ARG A 157 5.32 -7.18 6.56
CA ARG A 157 5.37 -6.78 5.16
C ARG A 157 5.03 -7.97 4.27
N LEU A 158 4.27 -7.71 3.21
CA LEU A 158 3.99 -8.67 2.17
C LEU A 158 4.57 -8.14 0.87
N PHE A 159 5.52 -8.90 0.32
CA PHE A 159 6.19 -8.59 -0.93
C PHE A 159 5.70 -9.52 -2.02
N LEU A 160 5.50 -8.99 -3.22
CA LEU A 160 5.43 -9.78 -4.42
C LEU A 160 6.87 -9.97 -4.94
N VAL A 161 7.29 -11.22 -5.12
CA VAL A 161 8.64 -11.61 -5.54
C VAL A 161 8.55 -12.42 -6.82
N PRO A 162 9.30 -12.09 -7.89
CA PRO A 162 9.27 -12.86 -9.12
C PRO A 162 9.82 -14.27 -8.90
N VAL A 163 9.15 -15.26 -9.47
CA VAL A 163 9.55 -16.67 -9.46
C VAL A 163 10.28 -16.95 -10.77
N GLY A 164 11.53 -17.41 -10.72
CA GLY A 164 12.26 -17.85 -11.92
C GLY A 164 13.67 -17.26 -12.14
N GLU A 165 14.15 -16.35 -11.29
CA GLU A 165 15.56 -15.93 -11.30
C GLU A 165 16.36 -16.70 -10.25
N GLU A 166 16.56 -18.01 -10.47
CA GLU A 166 17.49 -18.79 -9.66
C GLU A 166 18.92 -18.23 -9.80
N GLY A 167 19.44 -17.64 -8.72
CA GLY A 167 20.86 -17.34 -8.56
C GLY A 167 21.25 -15.87 -8.50
N ASN A 168 20.36 -14.92 -8.82
CA ASN A 168 20.67 -13.50 -8.67
C ASN A 168 19.41 -12.63 -8.55
N ALA A 169 18.50 -12.97 -7.62
CA ALA A 169 17.35 -12.14 -7.32
C ALA A 169 17.84 -10.78 -6.82
N ASN A 170 17.95 -9.82 -7.74
CA ASN A 170 18.29 -8.44 -7.40
C ASN A 170 17.20 -7.96 -6.42
N PRO A 171 17.57 -7.45 -5.22
CA PRO A 171 16.61 -7.01 -4.22
C PRO A 171 15.68 -5.88 -4.72
N THR A 172 15.99 -5.29 -5.87
CA THR A 172 15.21 -4.27 -6.58
C THR A 172 13.91 -4.80 -7.19
N HIS A 173 13.69 -6.11 -7.29
CA HIS A 173 12.49 -6.68 -7.94
C HIS A 173 11.38 -7.09 -6.96
N ARG A 174 11.55 -6.84 -5.65
CA ARG A 174 10.50 -7.10 -4.65
C ARG A 174 9.56 -5.89 -4.58
N LEU A 175 8.27 -6.13 -4.82
CA LEU A 175 7.25 -5.08 -4.74
C LEU A 175 6.52 -5.18 -3.41
N LEU A 176 6.58 -4.13 -2.58
CA LEU A 176 5.79 -4.09 -1.35
C LEU A 176 4.30 -3.92 -1.70
N CYS A 177 3.49 -4.91 -1.34
CA CYS A 177 2.05 -4.88 -1.58
C CYS A 177 1.29 -4.39 -0.35
N TYR A 178 1.72 -4.85 0.83
CA TYR A 178 1.07 -4.53 2.09
C TYR A 178 2.10 -4.36 3.21
N LEU A 179 1.84 -3.42 4.11
CA LEU A 179 2.58 -3.26 5.36
C LEU A 179 1.62 -3.04 6.51
N LEU A 180 1.80 -3.78 7.60
CA LEU A 180 1.12 -3.56 8.87
C LEU A 180 2.17 -3.18 9.92
N HIS A 181 1.97 -2.03 10.57
CA HIS A 181 2.82 -1.56 11.66
C HIS A 181 2.03 -1.55 12.96
N LEU A 182 2.48 -2.35 13.92
CA LEU A 182 1.87 -2.52 15.24
C LEU A 182 2.82 -2.02 16.32
N ARG A 183 2.36 -1.14 17.21
CA ARG A 183 3.16 -0.68 18.35
C ARG A 183 2.70 -1.34 19.63
N PHE A 184 3.63 -1.99 20.32
CA PHE A 184 3.39 -2.69 21.57
C PHE A 184 3.97 -1.92 22.74
N ARG A 185 3.30 -2.03 23.89
CA ARG A 185 3.76 -1.47 25.16
C ARG A 185 3.42 -2.41 26.30
N SER A 186 4.35 -2.56 27.23
CA SER A 186 4.12 -3.21 28.52
C SER A 186 3.79 -2.18 29.60
N SER A 187 2.82 -2.47 30.45
CA SER A 187 2.50 -1.66 31.63
C SER A 187 3.57 -1.83 32.73
N ARG A 188 3.46 -1.04 33.81
CA ARG A 188 4.27 -1.24 35.04
C ARG A 188 4.03 -2.61 35.68
N SER A 189 2.86 -3.22 35.45
CA SER A 189 2.52 -4.58 35.89
C SER A 189 2.87 -5.66 34.86
N GLY A 190 3.54 -5.30 33.76
CA GLY A 190 3.95 -6.24 32.72
C GLY A 190 2.83 -6.71 31.77
N ARG A 191 1.63 -6.10 31.82
CA ARG A 191 0.55 -6.40 30.86
C ARG A 191 0.86 -5.75 29.51
N LEU A 192 0.68 -6.50 28.44
CA LEU A 192 0.99 -6.06 27.08
C LEU A 192 -0.24 -5.48 26.37
N SER A 193 -0.07 -4.41 25.62
CA SER A 193 -1.12 -3.84 24.78
C SER A 193 -0.57 -3.21 23.49
N LEU A 194 -1.42 -3.13 22.47
CA LEU A 194 -1.24 -2.24 21.34
C LEU A 194 -1.59 -0.81 21.75
N HIS A 195 -0.82 0.18 21.30
CA HIS A 195 -1.02 1.59 21.70
C HIS A 195 -0.75 2.58 20.57
N GLY A 196 -1.23 3.81 20.75
CA GLY A 196 -1.08 4.89 19.77
C GLY A 196 -1.97 4.61 18.56
N ASP A 197 -1.33 4.27 17.44
CA ASP A 197 -2.03 3.94 16.20
C ASP A 197 -1.48 2.64 15.57
N ILE A 198 -2.33 2.03 14.74
CA ILE A 198 -1.96 0.98 13.79
C ILE A 198 -1.86 1.63 12.41
N ARG A 199 -0.77 1.37 11.68
CA ARG A 199 -0.58 1.88 10.31
C ARG A 199 -0.60 0.75 9.31
N LEU A 200 -1.32 0.98 8.22
CA LEU A 200 -1.58 0.04 7.14
C LEU A 200 -1.13 0.68 5.82
N LEU A 201 -0.22 0.06 5.08
CA LEU A 201 -0.02 0.36 3.66
C LEU A 201 -0.69 -0.72 2.83
N PHE A 202 -1.45 -0.31 1.82
CA PHE A 202 -2.10 -1.22 0.87
C PHE A 202 -2.27 -0.54 -0.49
N SER A 203 -2.43 -1.35 -1.54
CA SER A 203 -2.68 -0.88 -2.92
C SER A 203 -4.11 -1.24 -3.36
N ARG A 204 -4.71 -0.44 -4.25
CA ARG A 204 -6.04 -0.71 -4.86
C ARG A 204 -5.99 -1.63 -6.07
N ARG A 205 -4.85 -1.78 -6.75
CA ARG A 205 -4.81 -2.62 -7.97
C ARG A 205 -4.74 -4.09 -7.56
N SER A 206 -5.51 -4.95 -8.23
CA SER A 206 -5.14 -6.36 -8.30
C SER A 206 -3.71 -6.39 -8.81
N LEU A 207 -2.86 -7.21 -8.19
CA LEU A 207 -1.51 -7.45 -8.69
C LEU A 207 -1.59 -8.36 -9.94
N GLU A 208 -2.47 -8.04 -10.88
CA GLU A 208 -2.38 -8.52 -12.25
C GLU A 208 -1.20 -7.80 -12.87
N LEU A 209 -0.02 -8.35 -12.63
CA LEU A 209 1.19 -7.88 -13.27
C LEU A 209 1.18 -8.46 -14.69
N ASP A 210 0.85 -7.63 -15.68
CA ASP A 210 0.80 -7.95 -17.13
C ASP A 210 2.14 -8.47 -17.71
N THR A 211 3.13 -8.70 -16.86
CA THR A 211 4.48 -9.15 -17.20
C THR A 211 4.59 -10.61 -17.64
N GLY A 212 3.55 -11.43 -17.46
CA GLY A 212 3.57 -12.85 -17.85
C GLY A 212 4.54 -13.73 -17.06
N LEU A 213 5.24 -13.17 -16.06
CA LEU A 213 6.13 -13.90 -15.16
C LEU A 213 5.34 -14.35 -13.90
N PRO A 214 5.60 -15.55 -13.37
CA PRO A 214 5.00 -15.97 -12.11
C PRO A 214 5.60 -15.14 -10.97
N TYR A 215 4.75 -14.70 -10.04
CA TYR A 215 5.18 -14.05 -8.81
C TYR A 215 4.61 -14.81 -7.61
N GLU A 216 5.37 -14.82 -6.51
CA GLU A 216 4.98 -15.39 -5.23
C GLU A 216 4.85 -14.30 -4.17
N LEU A 217 3.90 -14.47 -3.26
CA LEU A 217 3.69 -13.59 -2.13
C LEU A 217 4.54 -14.03 -0.94
N GLN A 218 5.54 -13.23 -0.59
CA GLN A 218 6.42 -13.48 0.54
C GLN A 218 6.06 -12.58 1.72
N ALA A 219 5.71 -13.18 2.87
CA ALA A 219 5.46 -12.47 4.11
C ALA A 219 6.73 -12.39 4.97
N VAL A 220 7.02 -11.21 5.53
CA VAL A 220 8.16 -10.97 6.42
C VAL A 220 7.70 -10.17 7.63
N THR A 221 7.95 -10.67 8.84
CA THR A 221 7.69 -9.95 10.10
C THR A 221 9.01 -9.52 10.73
N GLU A 222 9.19 -8.24 10.98
CA GLU A 222 10.39 -7.66 11.56
C GLU A 222 10.08 -6.94 12.87
N ALA A 223 10.97 -7.07 13.84
CA ALA A 223 11.01 -6.31 15.08
C ALA A 223 12.35 -5.55 15.18
N PRO A 224 12.46 -4.51 16.01
CA PRO A 224 13.75 -3.99 16.44
C PRO A 224 14.62 -5.11 17.04
N HIS A 225 15.92 -5.13 16.74
CA HIS A 225 16.85 -6.12 17.29
C HIS A 225 17.78 -5.50 18.34
N ASN A 226 18.25 -4.27 18.12
CA ASN A 226 19.20 -3.61 19.01
C ASN A 226 18.90 -2.10 19.17
N PRO A 227 18.24 -1.67 20.27
CA PRO A 227 17.59 -2.52 21.27
C PRO A 227 16.26 -3.10 20.75
N ARG A 228 15.91 -4.32 21.21
CA ARG A 228 14.61 -4.96 20.91
C ARG A 228 13.44 -4.24 21.59
N TYR A 229 13.70 -3.71 22.78
CA TYR A 229 12.75 -3.00 23.62
C TYR A 229 13.33 -1.66 24.06
N SER A 230 12.52 -0.61 24.01
CA SER A 230 12.90 0.71 24.51
C SER A 230 12.12 1.02 25.78
N PRO A 231 12.72 1.64 26.81
CA PRO A 231 11.98 2.08 28.00
C PRO A 231 10.93 3.11 27.60
N LEU A 232 9.80 3.11 28.32
CA LEU A 232 8.80 4.16 28.15
C LEU A 232 9.35 5.52 28.59
N PRO A 233 8.95 6.62 27.93
CA PRO A 233 9.30 7.97 28.36
C PRO A 233 8.65 8.33 29.70
#